data_AF-A0A497PP65-F1
#
_entry.id   AF-A0A497PP65-F1
#
_cell.length_a   1.000
_cell.length_b   1.000
_cell.length_c   1.000
_cell.angle_alpha   90.00
_cell.angle_beta   90.00
_cell.angle_gamma   90.00
#
_symmetry.space_group_name_H-M   'P 1'
#
loop_
_entity.id
_entity.type
_entity.pdbx_description
1 polymer ?
#
loop_
_entity_poly.entity_id
_entity_poly.type
_entity_poly.pdbx_seq_one_letter_code
_entity_poly.pdbx_strand_id
1 'polypeptide(L)'
;MTVSITLDLTELYDAESTSNWNDASTYSGFQREGNYCLGNQVSQGSGHFYKSITSTNLSNTHIYSWMMLWGNPETEANGGFRIVVGDGTNRIAYHVGGSDNYGFQVGAWSCFVLNTASPPSNYTTLAGSESSLSWSAITEVGVGFNATNKAIGNVDNCFWDICRYGNGLIIKGGTSGDPGTFAEIATDDASTASGKAYGIVRELQSGVYGVQGRLTFGDSSGTSSTYFKDTDAVIIFEDRAVSSSLYQFNVVGNSTGTNSFVLGNKLGSGDDALGSNGCTIQSAGPNVSVNFNGSNVDTCNIYGCKFLNIAGGITLSTDTSHEFIGNTVDQSGQVVANQMIIRNCTFSATTDSNNDGSALLWNGSINIKNCIFNANTDATNDPHAIEHPDSGTFTYDNLTFSGNDYDIEFSASSGTLTINTTNGSNPGTYEITGGGSSVTIVNTVYLTVYVKDENLNNIENAQVAIYKSSDDTQLMNEQTDENGMAQETYNYVGDTSIYYRVRKSSSGGTRYVPFSSYGTITSDGFTVTVILYEDNVAV
;
A
#
# COMPACT_ATOMS: atom_id res chain seq x y z
N MET A 1 -5.17 -3.72 -28.81
CA MET A 1 -5.38 -2.69 -27.79
C MET A 1 -6.18 -3.37 -26.72
N THR A 2 -5.49 -3.68 -25.65
CA THR A 2 -5.91 -4.75 -24.76
C THR A 2 -6.67 -4.14 -23.60
N VAL A 3 -6.21 -3.01 -23.05
CA VAL A 3 -7.05 -2.14 -22.20
C VAL A 3 -8.14 -1.38 -22.96
N SER A 4 -9.27 -1.18 -22.28
CA SER A 4 -10.35 -0.25 -22.64
C SER A 4 -10.55 0.71 -21.47
N ILE A 5 -10.42 2.01 -21.70
CA ILE A 5 -10.55 3.02 -20.66
C ILE A 5 -11.91 3.70 -20.74
N THR A 6 -12.62 3.76 -19.62
CA THR A 6 -13.76 4.65 -19.41
C THR A 6 -13.33 5.78 -18.49
N LEU A 7 -13.66 7.00 -18.88
CA LEU A 7 -13.35 8.17 -18.07
C LEU A 7 -14.30 8.25 -16.88
N ASP A 8 -13.75 8.40 -15.69
CA ASP A 8 -14.45 9.01 -14.55
C ASP A 8 -14.19 10.53 -14.58
N LEU A 9 -14.35 11.08 -15.78
CA LEU A 9 -14.20 12.49 -16.13
C LEU A 9 -15.34 12.85 -17.10
N THR A 10 -15.87 14.04 -16.96
CA THR A 10 -16.88 14.63 -17.83
C THR A 10 -16.30 15.85 -18.52
N GLU A 11 -16.54 15.99 -19.81
CA GLU A 11 -16.04 17.11 -20.61
C GLU A 11 -16.78 18.41 -20.29
N LEU A 12 -16.02 19.50 -20.13
CA LEU A 12 -16.55 20.87 -20.03
C LEU A 12 -16.45 21.57 -21.37
N TYR A 13 -15.34 21.36 -22.07
CA TYR A 13 -15.18 21.76 -23.46
C TYR A 13 -14.11 20.93 -24.17
N ASP A 14 -14.29 20.78 -25.47
CA ASP A 14 -13.27 20.48 -26.46
C ASP A 14 -12.82 21.77 -27.17
N ALA A 15 -11.66 21.70 -27.83
CA ALA A 15 -11.05 22.82 -28.56
C ALA A 15 -11.33 22.77 -30.08
N GLU A 16 -12.33 21.97 -30.49
CA GLU A 16 -12.70 21.76 -31.89
C GLU A 16 -13.46 22.95 -32.51
N SER A 17 -13.81 23.97 -31.72
CA SER A 17 -14.53 25.17 -32.18
C SER A 17 -14.35 26.39 -31.26
N THR A 18 -14.36 27.58 -31.85
CA THR A 18 -14.37 28.89 -31.14
C THR A 18 -15.76 29.32 -30.66
N SER A 19 -16.80 28.53 -30.93
CA SER A 19 -18.17 28.84 -30.50
C SER A 19 -18.26 29.06 -28.98
N ASN A 20 -18.91 30.16 -28.59
CA ASN A 20 -19.17 30.59 -27.21
C ASN A 20 -17.92 30.95 -26.39
N TRP A 21 -16.75 31.05 -27.02
CA TRP A 21 -15.57 31.65 -26.39
C TRP A 21 -15.64 33.18 -26.45
N ASN A 22 -15.14 33.84 -25.41
CA ASN A 22 -14.99 35.29 -25.42
C ASN A 22 -13.95 35.77 -26.44
N ASP A 23 -12.88 34.99 -26.65
CA ASP A 23 -11.86 35.21 -27.67
C ASP A 23 -11.02 33.94 -27.88
N ALA A 24 -10.75 33.55 -29.13
CA ALA A 24 -9.97 32.37 -29.50
C ALA A 24 -9.69 32.30 -31.01
N SER A 25 -8.52 31.76 -31.37
CA SER A 25 -8.16 31.33 -32.72
C SER A 25 -7.95 29.81 -32.76
N THR A 26 -8.30 29.16 -33.88
CA THR A 26 -8.16 27.69 -34.04
C THR A 26 -6.83 27.34 -34.70
N TYR A 27 -6.17 26.31 -34.18
CA TYR A 27 -4.88 25.79 -34.65
C TYR A 27 -4.91 24.27 -34.83
N SER A 28 -4.04 23.73 -35.68
CA SER A 28 -3.89 22.28 -35.89
C SER A 28 -2.42 21.89 -36.10
N GLY A 29 -2.14 20.60 -35.97
CA GLY A 29 -0.82 19.99 -36.18
C GLY A 29 0.03 19.85 -34.92
N PHE A 30 -0.42 20.42 -33.80
CA PHE A 30 0.23 20.30 -32.49
C PHE A 30 -0.78 20.27 -31.33
N GLN A 31 -2.05 20.06 -31.62
CA GLN A 31 -3.10 19.91 -30.62
C GLN A 31 -2.82 18.75 -29.68
N ARG A 32 -3.38 18.82 -28.48
CA ARG A 32 -3.26 17.77 -27.48
C ARG A 32 -4.33 16.70 -27.67
N GLU A 33 -5.53 17.08 -28.08
CA GLU A 33 -6.67 16.21 -28.33
C GLU A 33 -7.35 16.57 -29.66
N GLY A 34 -8.00 15.61 -30.30
CA GLY A 34 -8.78 15.86 -31.52
C GLY A 34 -7.97 16.36 -32.71
N ASN A 35 -8.58 17.27 -33.48
CA ASN A 35 -7.98 17.86 -34.68
C ASN A 35 -7.42 19.25 -34.44
N TYR A 36 -7.94 19.94 -33.43
CA TYR A 36 -7.64 21.35 -33.20
C TYR A 36 -7.33 21.66 -31.74
N CYS A 37 -6.55 22.71 -31.52
CA CYS A 37 -6.47 23.40 -30.25
C CYS A 37 -6.86 24.87 -30.45
N LEU A 38 -7.12 25.57 -29.35
CA LEU A 38 -7.39 27.00 -29.37
C LEU A 38 -6.18 27.77 -28.87
N GLY A 39 -6.01 28.99 -29.36
CA GLY A 39 -4.93 29.87 -28.94
C GLY A 39 -5.26 31.33 -29.07
N ASN A 40 -4.47 32.15 -28.39
CA ASN A 40 -4.50 33.60 -28.50
C ASN A 40 -3.15 34.20 -28.06
N GLN A 41 -2.94 35.47 -28.37
CA GLN A 41 -1.72 36.19 -28.02
C GLN A 41 -1.86 36.88 -26.66
N VAL A 42 -0.91 36.60 -25.76
CA VAL A 42 -0.70 37.35 -24.53
C VAL A 42 0.72 37.93 -24.56
N SER A 43 0.82 39.25 -24.52
CA SER A 43 2.09 39.96 -24.64
C SER A 43 2.38 40.79 -23.39
N GLN A 44 3.32 40.33 -22.56
CA GLN A 44 3.76 41.02 -21.34
C GLN A 44 2.59 41.46 -20.45
N GLY A 45 1.93 40.49 -19.80
CA GLY A 45 0.75 40.72 -18.98
C GLY A 45 -0.16 39.49 -18.94
N SER A 46 -1.41 39.69 -18.51
CA SER A 46 -2.38 38.62 -18.37
C SER A 46 -3.46 38.61 -19.46
N GLY A 47 -3.86 37.41 -19.88
CA GLY A 47 -5.00 37.15 -20.76
C GLY A 47 -5.88 36.06 -20.18
N HIS A 48 -7.19 36.15 -20.38
CA HIS A 48 -8.19 35.22 -19.84
C HIS A 48 -9.21 34.87 -20.93
N PHE A 49 -9.35 33.58 -21.20
CA PHE A 49 -10.16 33.04 -22.28
C PHE A 49 -11.12 32.02 -21.69
N TYR A 50 -12.42 32.19 -21.88
CA TYR A 50 -13.44 31.34 -21.28
C TYR A 50 -14.60 31.10 -22.23
N LYS A 51 -15.19 29.91 -22.11
CA LYS A 51 -16.34 29.45 -22.87
C LYS A 51 -17.58 29.48 -21.99
N SER A 52 -18.69 29.96 -22.52
CA SER A 52 -19.99 29.71 -21.89
C SER A 52 -20.37 28.24 -22.05
N ILE A 53 -20.67 27.58 -20.93
CA ILE A 53 -21.10 26.19 -20.84
C ILE A 53 -22.51 26.09 -20.29
N THR A 54 -23.09 24.89 -20.38
CA THR A 54 -24.33 24.60 -19.66
C THR A 54 -24.03 24.61 -18.15
N SER A 55 -24.94 25.17 -17.36
CA SER A 55 -24.80 25.23 -15.90
C SER A 55 -24.48 23.85 -15.33
N THR A 56 -23.32 23.73 -14.69
CA THR A 56 -22.76 22.47 -14.20
C THR A 56 -22.39 22.61 -12.73
N ASN A 57 -22.70 21.58 -11.94
CA ASN A 57 -22.26 21.50 -10.55
C ASN A 57 -20.82 21.00 -10.50
N LEU A 58 -19.91 21.88 -10.11
CA LEU A 58 -18.48 21.62 -9.93
C LEU A 58 -18.07 21.72 -8.45
N SER A 59 -19.00 21.53 -7.51
CA SER A 59 -18.67 21.44 -6.09
C SER A 59 -17.91 20.15 -5.79
N ASN A 60 -16.84 20.24 -5.00
CA ASN A 60 -16.06 19.11 -4.51
C ASN A 60 -15.55 18.15 -5.61
N THR A 61 -14.93 18.70 -6.66
CA THR A 61 -14.37 17.95 -7.79
C THR A 61 -13.01 18.51 -8.20
N HIS A 62 -12.41 17.95 -9.25
CA HIS A 62 -11.15 18.40 -9.84
C HIS A 62 -11.36 18.77 -11.30
N ILE A 63 -10.96 19.97 -11.70
CA ILE A 63 -11.00 20.43 -13.09
C ILE A 63 -9.61 20.29 -13.69
N TYR A 64 -9.49 19.52 -14.77
CA TYR A 64 -8.26 19.30 -15.53
C TYR A 64 -8.32 20.10 -16.83
N SER A 65 -7.28 20.85 -17.15
CA SER A 65 -7.20 21.61 -18.41
C SER A 65 -5.80 21.57 -18.99
N TRP A 66 -5.72 21.21 -20.28
CA TRP A 66 -4.48 21.24 -21.03
C TRP A 66 -4.16 22.65 -21.50
N MET A 67 -2.99 23.14 -21.13
CA MET A 67 -2.50 24.47 -21.48
C MET A 67 -1.06 24.37 -21.98
N MET A 68 -0.70 25.28 -22.87
CA MET A 68 0.66 25.42 -23.41
C MET A 68 0.98 26.90 -23.58
N LEU A 69 2.21 27.28 -23.26
CA LEU A 69 2.72 28.63 -23.46
C LEU A 69 4.04 28.57 -24.23
N TRP A 70 4.08 29.17 -25.42
CA TRP A 70 5.31 29.41 -26.18
C TRP A 70 5.95 30.71 -25.70
N GLY A 71 6.50 30.65 -24.50
CA GLY A 71 7.11 31.78 -23.80
C GLY A 71 7.37 31.43 -22.34
N ASN A 72 7.75 32.42 -21.56
CA ASN A 72 7.99 32.25 -20.14
C ASN A 72 6.74 32.68 -19.36
N PRO A 73 6.05 31.74 -18.67
CA PRO A 73 5.01 32.13 -17.74
C PRO A 73 5.64 32.89 -16.57
N GLU A 74 4.85 33.73 -15.92
CA GLU A 74 5.13 34.18 -14.56
C GLU A 74 5.14 33.00 -13.57
N THR A 75 5.56 33.26 -12.33
CA THR A 75 5.45 32.27 -11.25
C THR A 75 3.99 31.94 -10.94
N GLU A 76 3.74 30.81 -10.26
CA GLU A 76 2.40 30.42 -9.84
C GLU A 76 1.75 31.49 -8.97
N ALA A 77 2.49 32.07 -8.01
CA ALA A 77 1.98 33.14 -7.15
C ALA A 77 1.56 34.41 -7.93
N ASN A 78 2.13 34.63 -9.10
CA ASN A 78 1.78 35.74 -10.00
C ASN A 78 0.79 35.31 -11.10
N GLY A 79 0.29 34.07 -11.05
CA GLY A 79 -0.69 33.48 -11.94
C GLY A 79 -0.16 33.18 -13.35
N GLY A 80 1.01 32.56 -13.46
CA GLY A 80 1.56 32.09 -14.74
C GLY A 80 0.54 31.33 -15.60
N PHE A 81 -0.07 30.30 -15.04
CA PHE A 81 -1.22 29.57 -15.60
C PHE A 81 -2.42 29.64 -14.65
N ARG A 82 -3.62 29.74 -15.22
CA ARG A 82 -4.86 29.87 -14.47
C ARG A 82 -5.98 29.02 -15.05
N ILE A 83 -6.84 28.48 -14.20
CA ILE A 83 -8.15 27.96 -14.59
C ILE A 83 -9.20 29.01 -14.25
N VAL A 84 -9.99 29.40 -15.25
CA VAL A 84 -11.06 30.40 -15.12
C VAL A 84 -12.38 29.68 -14.90
N VAL A 85 -13.14 30.11 -13.90
CA VAL A 85 -14.51 29.62 -13.65
C VAL A 85 -15.44 30.79 -13.37
N GLY A 86 -16.71 30.69 -13.77
CA GLY A 86 -17.72 31.69 -13.49
C GLY A 86 -19.12 31.12 -13.36
N ASP A 87 -19.95 31.73 -12.50
CA ASP A 87 -21.34 31.33 -12.22
C ASP A 87 -22.37 32.23 -12.94
N GLY A 88 -21.91 33.09 -13.84
CA GLY A 88 -22.71 34.08 -14.57
C GLY A 88 -22.75 35.46 -13.91
N THR A 89 -22.32 35.58 -12.64
CA THR A 89 -22.16 36.86 -11.92
C THR A 89 -20.72 37.07 -11.46
N ASN A 90 -20.16 36.05 -10.82
CA ASN A 90 -18.80 36.01 -10.31
C ASN A 90 -17.93 35.22 -11.30
N ARG A 91 -16.71 35.70 -11.54
CA ARG A 91 -15.73 35.03 -12.39
C ARG A 91 -14.34 35.18 -11.82
N ILE A 92 -13.69 34.05 -11.55
CA ILE A 92 -12.41 33.96 -10.85
C ILE A 92 -11.44 33.16 -11.70
N ALA A 93 -10.20 33.64 -11.79
CA ALA A 93 -9.08 32.92 -12.39
C ALA A 93 -8.13 32.44 -11.29
N TYR A 94 -8.22 31.15 -10.94
CA TYR A 94 -7.38 30.53 -9.91
C TYR A 94 -5.99 30.24 -10.45
N HIS A 95 -4.96 30.54 -9.67
CA HIS A 95 -3.57 30.28 -10.07
C HIS A 95 -3.26 28.80 -9.82
N VAL A 96 -2.89 28.08 -10.88
CA VAL A 96 -2.71 26.61 -10.84
C VAL A 96 -1.32 26.17 -11.26
N GLY A 97 -0.45 27.13 -11.60
CA GLY A 97 0.93 26.86 -11.95
C GLY A 97 1.64 28.07 -12.55
N GLY A 98 2.92 27.90 -12.86
CA GLY A 98 3.79 28.94 -13.40
C GLY A 98 5.19 28.40 -13.69
N SER A 99 6.17 29.30 -13.85
CA SER A 99 7.54 28.93 -14.17
C SER A 99 8.22 28.05 -13.10
N ASP A 100 7.73 28.10 -11.88
CA ASP A 100 8.20 27.41 -10.67
C ASP A 100 7.35 26.20 -10.28
N ASN A 101 6.17 26.02 -10.89
CA ASN A 101 5.29 24.89 -10.68
C ASN A 101 4.55 24.56 -11.99
N TYR A 102 5.18 23.70 -12.81
CA TYR A 102 4.53 23.23 -14.03
C TYR A 102 3.55 22.09 -13.72
N GLY A 103 2.47 22.03 -14.50
CA GLY A 103 1.48 20.97 -14.43
C GLY A 103 2.01 19.61 -14.88
N PHE A 104 1.11 18.68 -15.11
CA PHE A 104 1.42 17.32 -15.58
C PHE A 104 1.76 17.34 -17.06
N GLN A 105 3.04 17.17 -17.40
CA GLN A 105 3.55 17.47 -18.74
C GLN A 105 3.54 16.27 -19.68
N VAL A 106 3.07 16.48 -20.92
CA VAL A 106 3.23 15.55 -22.04
C VAL A 106 3.69 16.36 -23.25
N GLY A 107 4.94 16.18 -23.67
CA GLY A 107 5.57 17.04 -24.67
C GLY A 107 5.63 18.50 -24.19
N ALA A 108 5.16 19.43 -25.04
CA ALA A 108 5.09 20.86 -24.69
C ALA A 108 3.81 21.27 -23.93
N TRP A 109 2.87 20.34 -23.77
CA TRP A 109 1.60 20.59 -23.09
C TRP A 109 1.69 20.25 -21.60
N SER A 110 0.97 21.00 -20.78
CA SER A 110 0.82 20.73 -19.35
C SER A 110 -0.66 20.66 -18.99
N CYS A 111 -1.06 19.58 -18.34
CA CYS A 111 -2.39 19.45 -17.75
C CYS A 111 -2.34 20.01 -16.33
N PHE A 112 -3.05 21.10 -16.10
CA PHE A 112 -3.22 21.69 -14.78
C PHE A 112 -4.49 21.18 -14.13
N VAL A 113 -4.50 21.12 -12.79
CA VAL A 113 -5.64 20.64 -12.00
C VAL A 113 -6.06 21.71 -11.00
N LEU A 114 -7.37 21.93 -10.86
CA LEU A 114 -7.98 22.79 -9.84
C LEU A 114 -8.88 21.95 -8.95
N ASN A 115 -8.56 21.86 -7.66
CA ASN A 115 -9.42 21.28 -6.64
C ASN A 115 -10.50 22.28 -6.20
N THR A 116 -11.77 22.01 -6.50
CA THR A 116 -12.86 22.94 -6.17
C THR A 116 -13.37 22.80 -4.73
N ALA A 117 -13.01 21.71 -4.03
CA ALA A 117 -13.29 21.57 -2.59
C ALA A 117 -12.42 22.51 -1.74
N SER A 118 -11.21 22.80 -2.22
CA SER A 118 -10.24 23.66 -1.56
C SER A 118 -9.42 24.39 -2.65
N PRO A 119 -10.03 25.41 -3.30
CA PRO A 119 -9.35 26.12 -4.37
C PRO A 119 -8.17 26.94 -3.82
N PRO A 120 -7.15 27.23 -4.66
CA PRO A 120 -6.01 28.05 -4.26
C PRO A 120 -6.42 29.42 -3.73
N SER A 121 -5.75 29.89 -2.68
CA SER A 121 -5.95 31.25 -2.14
C SER A 121 -5.42 32.35 -3.07
N ASN A 122 -4.50 32.01 -3.97
CA ASN A 122 -4.02 32.91 -5.01
C ASN A 122 -4.94 32.84 -6.23
N TYR A 123 -5.62 33.95 -6.51
CA TYR A 123 -6.52 34.07 -7.64
C TYR A 123 -6.60 35.51 -8.14
N THR A 124 -7.26 35.68 -9.28
CA THR A 124 -7.59 36.99 -9.85
C THR A 124 -9.09 37.10 -10.07
N THR A 125 -9.73 38.09 -9.46
CA THR A 125 -11.15 38.38 -9.67
C THR A 125 -11.34 39.08 -11.01
N LEU A 126 -12.05 38.44 -11.93
CA LEU A 126 -12.40 39.01 -13.23
C LEU A 126 -13.76 39.71 -13.20
N ALA A 127 -14.69 39.19 -12.38
CA ALA A 127 -15.99 39.79 -12.10
C ALA A 127 -16.50 39.32 -10.73
N GLY A 128 -17.31 40.14 -10.06
CA GLY A 128 -17.96 39.77 -8.79
C GLY A 128 -16.96 39.55 -7.64
N SER A 129 -17.15 38.49 -6.85
CA SER A 129 -16.31 38.12 -5.70
C SER A 129 -16.13 36.61 -5.61
N GLU A 130 -14.93 36.16 -5.21
CA GLU A 130 -14.63 34.72 -5.04
C GLU A 130 -15.50 34.10 -3.95
N SER A 131 -15.65 34.79 -2.82
CA SER A 131 -16.48 34.34 -1.70
C SER A 131 -17.98 34.20 -2.03
N SER A 132 -18.41 34.71 -3.18
CA SER A 132 -19.79 34.62 -3.66
C SER A 132 -19.95 33.69 -4.87
N LEU A 133 -18.85 33.08 -5.35
CA LEU A 133 -18.87 32.15 -6.47
C LEU A 133 -19.65 30.88 -6.10
N SER A 134 -20.66 30.53 -6.89
CA SER A 134 -21.48 29.34 -6.67
C SER A 134 -20.98 28.13 -7.47
N TRP A 135 -20.20 27.27 -6.83
CA TRP A 135 -19.71 26.01 -7.42
C TRP A 135 -20.80 25.06 -7.91
N SER A 136 -22.02 25.16 -7.39
CA SER A 136 -23.15 24.33 -7.81
C SER A 136 -23.77 24.72 -9.16
N ALA A 137 -23.38 25.86 -9.74
CA ALA A 137 -23.99 26.42 -10.94
C ALA A 137 -22.97 27.18 -11.80
N ILE A 138 -21.85 26.54 -12.13
CA ILE A 138 -20.82 27.13 -12.99
C ILE A 138 -21.32 27.14 -14.44
N THR A 139 -21.29 28.32 -15.07
CA THR A 139 -21.74 28.57 -16.44
C THR A 139 -20.63 29.03 -17.38
N GLU A 140 -19.43 29.26 -16.85
CA GLU A 140 -18.25 29.65 -17.63
C GLU A 140 -17.02 28.89 -17.14
N VAL A 141 -16.26 28.30 -18.06
CA VAL A 141 -14.97 27.65 -17.76
C VAL A 141 -13.95 28.02 -18.83
N GLY A 142 -12.69 28.17 -18.44
CA GLY A 142 -11.63 28.56 -19.35
C GLY A 142 -10.25 28.54 -18.73
N VAL A 143 -9.35 29.28 -19.37
CA VAL A 143 -7.92 29.34 -19.07
C VAL A 143 -7.47 30.79 -18.93
N GLY A 144 -6.38 31.00 -18.20
CA GLY A 144 -5.70 32.28 -18.16
C GLY A 144 -4.19 32.10 -18.14
N PHE A 145 -3.49 33.10 -18.65
CA PHE A 145 -2.04 33.11 -18.75
C PHE A 145 -1.49 34.43 -18.23
N ASN A 146 -0.27 34.42 -17.71
CA ASN A 146 0.50 35.63 -17.45
C ASN A 146 1.89 35.46 -18.03
N ALA A 147 2.17 36.16 -19.14
CA ALA A 147 3.43 36.06 -19.84
C ALA A 147 4.38 37.18 -19.42
N THR A 148 5.62 36.83 -19.10
CA THR A 148 6.68 37.80 -18.74
C THR A 148 7.24 38.54 -19.95
N ASN A 149 7.21 37.88 -21.12
CA ASN A 149 7.85 38.37 -22.33
C ASN A 149 6.82 38.98 -23.30
N LYS A 150 7.28 39.95 -24.09
CA LYS A 150 6.53 40.49 -25.21
C LYS A 150 6.36 39.40 -26.28
N ALA A 151 5.16 39.24 -26.82
CA ALA A 151 4.94 38.35 -27.96
C ALA A 151 5.69 38.88 -29.20
N ILE A 152 6.27 37.98 -29.99
CA ILE A 152 7.02 38.33 -31.20
C ILE A 152 6.09 38.22 -32.41
N GLY A 153 5.84 39.35 -33.08
CA GLY A 153 4.94 39.40 -34.24
C GLY A 153 3.46 39.24 -33.85
N ASN A 154 2.63 38.85 -34.82
CA ASN A 154 1.20 38.60 -34.63
C ASN A 154 0.91 37.09 -34.51
N VAL A 155 1.78 36.36 -33.80
CA VAL A 155 1.61 34.91 -33.58
C VAL A 155 1.11 34.70 -32.16
N ASP A 156 0.10 33.86 -32.01
CA ASP A 156 -0.41 33.45 -30.71
C ASP A 156 0.65 32.62 -29.98
N ASN A 157 0.70 32.79 -28.66
CA ASN A 157 1.70 32.14 -27.81
C ASN A 157 1.07 31.38 -26.64
N CYS A 158 -0.21 31.61 -26.35
CA CYS A 158 -0.96 30.90 -25.32
C CYS A 158 -1.95 29.97 -26.01
N PHE A 159 -1.90 28.69 -25.67
CA PHE A 159 -2.76 27.66 -26.26
C PHE A 159 -3.42 26.83 -25.18
N TRP A 160 -4.64 26.38 -25.44
CA TRP A 160 -5.38 25.48 -24.59
C TRP A 160 -6.14 24.46 -25.41
N ASP A 161 -6.43 23.36 -24.74
CA ASP A 161 -7.13 22.23 -25.32
C ASP A 161 -8.11 21.66 -24.28
N ILE A 162 -8.62 20.46 -24.52
CA ILE A 162 -9.67 19.80 -23.76
C ILE A 162 -9.61 20.04 -22.24
N CYS A 163 -10.77 20.35 -21.68
CA CYS A 163 -10.98 20.51 -20.25
C CYS A 163 -12.08 19.58 -19.76
N ARG A 164 -11.79 18.88 -18.66
CA ARG A 164 -12.69 17.91 -18.05
C ARG A 164 -12.74 18.13 -16.55
N TYR A 165 -13.78 17.60 -15.90
CA TYR A 165 -13.83 17.49 -14.45
C TYR A 165 -14.17 16.07 -14.01
N GLY A 166 -13.70 15.67 -12.84
CA GLY A 166 -13.94 14.33 -12.27
C GLY A 166 -12.74 13.87 -11.46
N ASN A 167 -12.54 12.57 -11.34
CA ASN A 167 -11.56 12.03 -10.40
C ASN A 167 -10.49 11.12 -11.03
N GLY A 168 -10.71 10.53 -12.20
CA GLY A 168 -9.69 9.68 -12.82
C GLY A 168 -10.19 8.69 -13.86
N LEU A 169 -9.63 7.48 -13.84
CA LEU A 169 -9.83 6.46 -14.88
C LEU A 169 -10.46 5.18 -14.32
N ILE A 170 -11.33 4.58 -15.13
CA ILE A 170 -11.83 3.21 -14.98
C ILE A 170 -11.20 2.36 -16.09
N ILE A 171 -10.32 1.43 -15.71
CA ILE A 171 -9.52 0.60 -16.62
C ILE A 171 -10.16 -0.79 -16.75
N LYS A 172 -10.49 -1.18 -17.97
CA LYS A 172 -11.27 -2.40 -18.28
C LYS A 172 -10.66 -3.16 -19.45
N GLY A 173 -11.32 -4.25 -19.86
CA GLY A 173 -10.96 -4.98 -21.07
C GLY A 173 -9.85 -6.00 -20.84
N GLY A 174 -9.11 -6.33 -21.87
CA GLY A 174 -8.10 -7.36 -21.87
C GLY A 174 -8.69 -8.75 -21.99
N THR A 175 -7.80 -9.72 -22.09
CA THR A 175 -8.13 -11.15 -22.14
C THR A 175 -7.15 -11.92 -21.26
N SER A 176 -7.45 -13.17 -20.95
CA SER A 176 -6.52 -14.02 -20.19
C SER A 176 -5.18 -14.26 -20.91
N GLY A 177 -5.16 -14.25 -22.25
CA GLY A 177 -3.95 -14.47 -23.06
C GLY A 177 -3.18 -13.20 -23.42
N ASP A 178 -3.83 -12.05 -23.28
CA ASP A 178 -3.28 -10.73 -23.51
C ASP A 178 -3.99 -9.81 -22.51
N PRO A 179 -3.45 -9.65 -21.29
CA PRO A 179 -4.01 -8.77 -20.27
C PRO A 179 -3.52 -7.32 -20.46
N GLY A 180 -4.26 -6.36 -19.90
CA GLY A 180 -3.89 -4.95 -19.96
C GLY A 180 -2.67 -4.58 -19.12
N THR A 181 -1.94 -3.53 -19.52
CA THR A 181 -0.72 -3.03 -18.83
C THR A 181 -0.77 -1.51 -18.57
N PHE A 182 0.09 -0.99 -17.70
CA PHE A 182 0.27 0.44 -17.47
C PHE A 182 0.80 1.17 -18.71
N ALA A 183 1.65 0.52 -19.52
CA ALA A 183 2.15 1.07 -20.77
C ALA A 183 1.02 1.43 -21.74
N GLU A 184 0.01 0.55 -21.85
CA GLU A 184 -1.14 0.81 -22.68
C GLU A 184 -2.02 1.94 -22.13
N ILE A 185 -2.18 2.02 -20.80
CA ILE A 185 -2.93 3.12 -20.17
C ILE A 185 -2.25 4.46 -20.49
N ALA A 186 -0.94 4.55 -20.28
CA ALA A 186 -0.18 5.75 -20.55
C ALA A 186 -0.18 6.12 -22.04
N THR A 187 -0.13 5.12 -22.94
CA THR A 187 -0.22 5.33 -24.39
C THR A 187 -1.59 5.88 -24.80
N ASP A 188 -2.66 5.32 -24.24
CA ASP A 188 -4.02 5.74 -24.55
C ASP A 188 -4.32 7.15 -24.01
N ASP A 189 -3.82 7.47 -22.81
CA ASP A 189 -3.85 8.83 -22.26
C ASP A 189 -3.00 9.79 -23.11
N ALA A 190 -1.79 9.39 -23.52
CA ALA A 190 -0.91 10.19 -24.37
C ALA A 190 -1.48 10.44 -25.79
N SER A 191 -2.43 9.63 -26.25
CA SER A 191 -3.02 9.75 -27.59
C SER A 191 -3.66 11.12 -27.84
N THR A 192 -3.52 11.61 -29.07
CA THR A 192 -4.17 12.83 -29.56
C THR A 192 -5.49 12.54 -30.26
N ALA A 193 -5.95 11.29 -30.29
CA ALA A 193 -7.23 10.95 -30.90
C ALA A 193 -8.40 11.59 -30.14
N SER A 194 -9.55 11.74 -30.81
CA SER A 194 -10.71 12.36 -30.18
C SER A 194 -11.17 11.56 -28.95
N GLY A 195 -11.50 12.27 -27.87
CA GLY A 195 -11.86 11.72 -26.58
C GLY A 195 -10.69 11.18 -25.77
N LYS A 196 -9.42 11.43 -26.15
CA LYS A 196 -8.20 11.01 -25.42
C LYS A 196 -7.57 12.18 -24.65
N ALA A 197 -6.26 12.17 -24.41
CA ALA A 197 -5.56 13.17 -23.61
C ALA A 197 -6.22 13.41 -22.25
N TYR A 198 -6.36 12.34 -21.46
CA TYR A 198 -7.09 12.38 -20.20
C TYR A 198 -6.39 13.26 -19.16
N GLY A 199 -5.06 13.26 -19.19
CA GLY A 199 -4.23 13.97 -18.22
C GLY A 199 -4.23 13.29 -16.86
N ILE A 200 -4.26 11.96 -16.79
CA ILE A 200 -4.25 11.22 -15.52
C ILE A 200 -2.99 10.38 -15.37
N VAL A 201 -2.54 9.71 -16.43
CA VAL A 201 -1.36 8.82 -16.45
C VAL A 201 -0.44 9.22 -17.60
N ARG A 202 0.88 9.30 -17.32
CA ARG A 202 1.91 9.54 -18.34
C ARG A 202 3.10 8.64 -18.10
N GLU A 203 3.81 8.31 -19.17
CA GLU A 203 5.12 7.70 -19.08
C GLU A 203 6.18 8.79 -18.83
N LEU A 204 6.94 8.65 -17.74
CA LEU A 204 8.06 9.54 -17.39
C LEU A 204 9.37 9.05 -18.02
N GLN A 205 9.51 7.74 -18.07
CA GLN A 205 10.55 6.98 -18.77
C GLN A 205 10.05 5.56 -18.93
N SER A 206 10.74 4.73 -19.72
CA SER A 206 10.32 3.35 -19.97
C SER A 206 10.03 2.59 -18.67
N GLY A 207 8.79 2.14 -18.50
CA GLY A 207 8.32 1.38 -17.34
C GLY A 207 8.02 2.22 -16.08
N VAL A 208 8.13 3.55 -16.13
CA VAL A 208 7.85 4.44 -15.00
C VAL A 208 6.74 5.42 -15.38
N TYR A 209 5.67 5.44 -14.60
CA TYR A 209 4.44 6.15 -14.89
C TYR A 209 4.10 7.15 -13.78
N GLY A 210 3.88 8.40 -14.16
CA GLY A 210 3.35 9.43 -13.28
C GLY A 210 1.83 9.42 -13.31
N VAL A 211 1.20 9.61 -12.15
CA VAL A 211 -0.25 9.59 -11.95
C VAL A 211 -0.69 10.85 -11.21
N GLN A 212 -1.73 11.53 -11.71
CA GLN A 212 -2.35 12.67 -11.04
C GLN A 212 -3.88 12.55 -10.85
N GLY A 213 -4.40 11.33 -10.81
CA GLY A 213 -5.79 11.06 -10.45
C GLY A 213 -6.01 9.63 -9.96
N ARG A 214 -7.27 9.28 -9.73
CA ARG A 214 -7.68 7.94 -9.30
C ARG A 214 -7.52 6.91 -10.42
N LEU A 215 -7.06 5.72 -10.06
CA LEU A 215 -7.07 4.55 -10.93
C LEU A 215 -7.99 3.48 -10.34
N THR A 216 -8.98 3.03 -11.12
CA THR A 216 -9.86 1.93 -10.76
C THR A 216 -9.78 0.84 -11.82
N PHE A 217 -9.30 -0.34 -11.44
CA PHE A 217 -9.19 -1.51 -12.32
C PHE A 217 -10.45 -2.36 -12.19
N GLY A 218 -11.11 -2.59 -13.31
CA GLY A 218 -12.44 -3.20 -13.39
C GLY A 218 -13.57 -2.18 -13.33
N ASP A 219 -14.81 -2.67 -13.41
CA ASP A 219 -16.02 -1.85 -13.47
C ASP A 219 -17.16 -2.56 -12.77
N SER A 220 -17.57 -2.05 -11.60
CA SER A 220 -18.60 -2.65 -10.78
C SER A 220 -20.01 -2.57 -11.37
N SER A 221 -20.22 -1.66 -12.33
CA SER A 221 -21.49 -1.46 -13.04
C SER A 221 -21.56 -2.18 -14.39
N GLY A 222 -20.41 -2.66 -14.87
CA GLY A 222 -20.25 -3.31 -16.17
C GLY A 222 -20.66 -4.78 -16.17
N THR A 223 -20.61 -5.38 -17.35
CA THR A 223 -20.87 -6.82 -17.57
C THR A 223 -19.72 -7.53 -18.31
N SER A 224 -18.72 -6.77 -18.75
CA SER A 224 -17.58 -7.29 -19.51
C SER A 224 -16.49 -7.81 -18.59
N SER A 225 -15.71 -8.76 -19.08
CA SER A 225 -14.54 -9.25 -18.37
C SER A 225 -13.44 -8.18 -18.35
N THR A 226 -12.64 -8.18 -17.29
CA THR A 226 -11.45 -7.34 -17.14
C THR A 226 -10.25 -8.19 -16.76
N TYR A 227 -9.18 -8.12 -17.53
CA TYR A 227 -7.91 -8.79 -17.27
C TYR A 227 -6.79 -7.75 -17.28
N PHE A 228 -6.16 -7.55 -16.14
CA PHE A 228 -5.00 -6.67 -15.99
C PHE A 228 -3.84 -7.45 -15.39
N LYS A 229 -2.68 -7.37 -16.03
CA LYS A 229 -1.44 -7.91 -15.51
C LYS A 229 -0.28 -7.06 -15.94
N ASP A 230 0.54 -6.64 -14.99
CA ASP A 230 1.80 -5.97 -15.29
C ASP A 230 2.94 -6.45 -14.38
N THR A 231 4.16 -6.22 -14.84
CA THR A 231 5.40 -6.61 -14.17
C THR A 231 6.44 -5.51 -14.34
N ASP A 232 7.31 -5.32 -13.35
CA ASP A 232 8.43 -4.36 -13.39
C ASP A 232 8.02 -2.88 -13.61
N ALA A 233 6.74 -2.55 -13.53
CA ALA A 233 6.26 -1.17 -13.65
C ALA A 233 6.44 -0.37 -12.35
N VAL A 234 6.78 0.91 -12.46
CA VAL A 234 6.83 1.86 -11.33
C VAL A 234 5.74 2.91 -11.51
N ILE A 235 4.87 3.05 -10.53
CA ILE A 235 3.70 3.92 -10.53
C ILE A 235 3.91 4.97 -9.45
N ILE A 236 3.97 6.23 -9.85
CA ILE A 236 4.26 7.36 -8.97
C ILE A 236 3.04 8.28 -8.95
N PHE A 237 2.34 8.34 -7.81
CA PHE A 237 1.35 9.38 -7.58
C PHE A 237 2.08 10.70 -7.30
N GLU A 238 2.02 11.62 -8.26
CA GLU A 238 2.73 12.89 -8.23
C GLU A 238 2.09 13.84 -7.21
N ASP A 239 2.91 14.61 -6.48
CA ASP A 239 2.41 15.60 -5.55
C ASP A 239 1.79 16.78 -6.30
N ARG A 240 0.47 16.93 -6.17
CA ARG A 240 -0.33 17.97 -6.82
C ARG A 240 -1.26 18.57 -5.76
N ALA A 241 -1.65 19.82 -5.97
CA ALA A 241 -2.60 20.53 -5.11
C ALA A 241 -4.04 20.01 -5.32
N VAL A 242 -4.28 18.75 -4.96
CA VAL A 242 -5.55 18.04 -5.12
C VAL A 242 -6.17 17.68 -3.77
N SER A 243 -7.34 17.04 -3.79
CA SER A 243 -7.96 16.55 -2.55
C SER A 243 -7.12 15.42 -1.97
N SER A 244 -6.98 15.35 -0.66
CA SER A 244 -6.32 14.23 0.03
C SER A 244 -7.02 12.89 -0.20
N SER A 245 -8.26 12.90 -0.67
CA SER A 245 -9.04 11.70 -1.02
C SER A 245 -9.02 11.33 -2.51
N LEU A 246 -8.38 12.13 -3.37
CA LEU A 246 -8.38 11.91 -4.82
C LEU A 246 -7.58 10.65 -5.20
N TYR A 247 -6.38 10.51 -4.65
CA TYR A 247 -5.48 9.44 -5.06
C TYR A 247 -5.88 8.11 -4.44
N GLN A 248 -6.40 7.25 -5.31
CA GLN A 248 -6.83 5.92 -4.96
C GLN A 248 -6.35 4.95 -6.05
N PHE A 249 -5.92 3.78 -5.60
CA PHE A 249 -5.61 2.63 -6.44
C PHE A 249 -6.59 1.51 -6.08
N ASN A 250 -7.64 1.36 -6.87
CA ASN A 250 -8.75 0.47 -6.55
C ASN A 250 -8.81 -0.71 -7.52
N VAL A 251 -9.13 -1.89 -7.00
CA VAL A 251 -9.53 -3.05 -7.80
C VAL A 251 -10.98 -3.38 -7.48
N VAL A 252 -11.80 -3.50 -8.52
CA VAL A 252 -13.23 -3.84 -8.42
C VAL A 252 -13.60 -4.86 -9.49
N GLY A 253 -14.67 -5.61 -9.27
CA GLY A 253 -15.21 -6.53 -10.27
C GLY A 253 -16.70 -6.38 -10.45
N ASN A 254 -17.24 -7.11 -11.42
CA ASN A 254 -18.68 -7.22 -11.68
C ASN A 254 -19.14 -8.68 -11.62
N SER A 255 -20.44 -8.88 -11.43
CA SER A 255 -21.03 -10.20 -11.22
C SER A 255 -21.19 -11.05 -12.49
N THR A 256 -20.84 -10.53 -13.68
CA THR A 256 -21.13 -11.19 -14.96
C THR A 256 -19.88 -11.62 -15.73
N GLY A 257 -18.90 -10.73 -15.86
CA GLY A 257 -17.62 -11.00 -16.51
C GLY A 257 -16.58 -11.51 -15.52
N THR A 258 -15.49 -12.08 -16.04
CA THR A 258 -14.34 -12.47 -15.22
C THR A 258 -13.44 -11.27 -14.95
N ASN A 259 -13.05 -11.04 -13.69
CA ASN A 259 -12.26 -9.91 -13.25
C ASN A 259 -10.96 -10.41 -12.60
N SER A 260 -9.85 -10.23 -13.31
CA SER A 260 -8.52 -10.66 -12.91
C SER A 260 -7.57 -9.47 -12.87
N PHE A 261 -6.94 -9.27 -11.72
CA PHE A 261 -5.92 -8.27 -11.47
C PHE A 261 -4.69 -8.93 -10.88
N VAL A 262 -3.57 -8.83 -11.58
CA VAL A 262 -2.31 -9.46 -11.17
C VAL A 262 -1.16 -8.46 -11.28
N LEU A 263 -0.33 -8.34 -10.25
CA LEU A 263 0.94 -7.62 -10.33
C LEU A 263 2.07 -8.60 -10.03
N GLY A 264 3.10 -8.60 -10.87
CA GLY A 264 4.25 -9.50 -10.72
C GLY A 264 3.98 -10.95 -11.11
N ASN A 265 4.93 -11.80 -10.74
CA ASN A 265 4.93 -13.24 -11.02
C ASN A 265 5.15 -14.05 -9.75
N LYS A 266 4.35 -15.11 -9.58
CA LYS A 266 4.53 -16.11 -8.53
C LYS A 266 5.60 -17.13 -8.91
N LEU A 267 6.48 -17.43 -7.98
CA LEU A 267 7.45 -18.53 -8.05
C LEU A 267 7.13 -19.55 -6.95
N GLY A 268 7.04 -20.83 -7.32
CA GLY A 268 6.70 -21.89 -6.36
C GLY A 268 5.20 -21.93 -5.97
N SER A 269 4.91 -22.59 -4.86
CA SER A 269 3.54 -22.87 -4.38
C SER A 269 3.50 -23.00 -2.86
N GLY A 270 2.31 -22.84 -2.27
CA GLY A 270 2.12 -22.99 -0.82
C GLY A 270 2.79 -21.88 -0.02
N ASP A 271 3.21 -22.20 1.21
CA ASP A 271 3.76 -21.23 2.16
C ASP A 271 5.16 -20.71 1.75
N ASP A 272 5.89 -21.47 0.93
CA ASP A 272 7.21 -21.12 0.40
C ASP A 272 7.17 -20.35 -0.93
N ALA A 273 5.97 -20.00 -1.41
CA ALA A 273 5.85 -19.24 -2.66
C ALA A 273 6.50 -17.85 -2.52
N LEU A 274 7.20 -17.42 -3.58
CA LEU A 274 7.87 -16.13 -3.65
C LEU A 274 7.26 -15.27 -4.75
N GLY A 275 7.40 -13.95 -4.60
CA GLY A 275 7.08 -12.98 -5.64
C GLY A 275 8.31 -12.59 -6.44
N SER A 276 8.13 -12.28 -7.72
CA SER A 276 9.19 -11.80 -8.63
C SER A 276 8.63 -10.82 -9.64
N ASN A 277 9.49 -9.94 -10.18
CA ASN A 277 9.13 -8.93 -11.18
C ASN A 277 7.91 -8.08 -10.80
N GLY A 278 7.73 -7.79 -9.51
CA GLY A 278 6.59 -7.03 -9.03
C GLY A 278 6.68 -5.56 -9.42
N CYS A 279 5.53 -4.90 -9.38
CA CYS A 279 5.43 -3.48 -9.62
C CYS A 279 5.72 -2.68 -8.34
N THR A 280 6.15 -1.42 -8.50
CA THR A 280 6.25 -0.47 -7.39
C THR A 280 5.11 0.52 -7.48
N ILE A 281 4.32 0.66 -6.41
CA ILE A 281 3.31 1.71 -6.25
C ILE A 281 3.82 2.65 -5.17
N GLN A 282 4.05 3.92 -5.52
CA GLN A 282 4.62 4.89 -4.61
C GLN A 282 3.91 6.24 -4.64
N SER A 283 3.91 6.91 -3.49
CA SER A 283 3.54 8.33 -3.39
C SER A 283 4.78 9.23 -3.38
N ALA A 284 4.72 10.34 -4.13
CA ALA A 284 5.73 11.39 -4.11
C ALA A 284 5.51 12.43 -2.97
N GLY A 285 4.60 12.16 -2.03
CA GLY A 285 4.18 13.11 -1.00
C GLY A 285 2.69 13.04 -0.62
N PRO A 286 1.74 12.95 -1.57
CA PRO A 286 0.33 13.04 -1.25
C PRO A 286 -0.21 11.77 -0.55
N ASN A 287 -1.37 11.88 0.09
CA ASN A 287 -2.03 10.72 0.67
C ASN A 287 -2.63 9.84 -0.44
N VAL A 288 -2.17 8.60 -0.54
CA VAL A 288 -2.66 7.58 -1.47
C VAL A 288 -3.25 6.43 -0.67
N SER A 289 -4.45 5.97 -1.05
CA SER A 289 -5.01 4.72 -0.53
C SER A 289 -5.04 3.63 -1.59
N VAL A 290 -4.80 2.39 -1.16
CA VAL A 290 -4.83 1.20 -2.03
C VAL A 290 -5.91 0.25 -1.53
N ASN A 291 -6.78 -0.20 -2.43
CA ASN A 291 -7.89 -1.08 -2.09
C ASN A 291 -7.98 -2.27 -3.06
N PHE A 292 -7.67 -3.45 -2.53
CA PHE A 292 -7.80 -4.75 -3.20
C PHE A 292 -9.05 -5.54 -2.79
N ASN A 293 -9.91 -4.98 -1.94
CA ASN A 293 -11.12 -5.62 -1.40
C ASN A 293 -12.39 -5.30 -2.22
N GLY A 294 -12.25 -5.15 -3.53
CA GLY A 294 -13.40 -4.98 -4.41
C GLY A 294 -14.28 -6.22 -4.45
N SER A 295 -15.60 -6.02 -4.53
CA SER A 295 -16.53 -7.14 -4.73
C SER A 295 -16.41 -7.74 -6.12
N ASN A 296 -16.75 -9.03 -6.26
CA ASN A 296 -16.81 -9.78 -7.52
C ASN A 296 -15.47 -9.82 -8.30
N VAL A 297 -14.34 -9.83 -7.60
CA VAL A 297 -13.01 -10.00 -8.19
C VAL A 297 -12.63 -11.48 -8.15
N ASP A 298 -12.49 -12.12 -9.30
CA ASP A 298 -12.16 -13.56 -9.40
C ASP A 298 -10.69 -13.85 -9.07
N THR A 299 -9.80 -12.90 -9.33
CA THR A 299 -8.37 -13.03 -9.02
C THR A 299 -7.81 -11.66 -8.67
N CYS A 300 -7.26 -11.52 -7.46
CA CYS A 300 -6.48 -10.37 -7.04
C CYS A 300 -5.16 -10.89 -6.47
N ASN A 301 -4.09 -10.89 -7.27
CA ASN A 301 -2.84 -11.53 -6.90
C ASN A 301 -1.66 -10.58 -7.05
N ILE A 302 -0.99 -10.29 -5.95
CA ILE A 302 0.07 -9.29 -5.85
C ILE A 302 1.37 -9.97 -5.43
N TYR A 303 2.35 -9.97 -6.32
CA TYR A 303 3.58 -10.72 -6.17
C TYR A 303 4.82 -9.83 -6.29
N GLY A 304 5.71 -9.87 -5.30
CA GLY A 304 7.03 -9.23 -5.39
C GLY A 304 6.98 -7.71 -5.50
N CYS A 305 5.85 -7.09 -5.16
CA CYS A 305 5.59 -5.66 -5.35
C CYS A 305 6.11 -4.83 -4.18
N LYS A 306 6.38 -3.55 -4.45
CA LYS A 306 6.71 -2.57 -3.41
C LYS A 306 5.61 -1.51 -3.29
N PHE A 307 5.14 -1.29 -2.07
CA PHE A 307 4.26 -0.18 -1.70
C PHE A 307 5.07 0.79 -0.84
N LEU A 308 5.22 2.03 -1.30
CA LEU A 308 6.08 3.03 -0.67
C LEU A 308 5.32 4.33 -0.45
N ASN A 309 5.39 4.89 0.76
CA ASN A 309 4.74 6.17 1.09
C ASN A 309 3.21 6.15 0.90
N ILE A 310 2.56 4.99 1.07
CA ILE A 310 1.11 4.84 0.93
C ILE A 310 0.45 5.18 2.28
N ALA A 311 0.46 6.47 2.64
CA ALA A 311 -0.01 6.95 3.94
C ALA A 311 -1.52 6.68 4.19
N GLY A 312 -2.31 6.48 3.15
CA GLY A 312 -3.75 6.17 3.25
C GLY A 312 -4.05 4.72 3.57
N GLY A 313 -3.02 3.89 3.75
CA GLY A 313 -3.14 2.48 4.07
C GLY A 313 -3.46 1.60 2.85
N ILE A 314 -3.45 0.30 3.11
CA ILE A 314 -3.66 -0.74 2.09
C ILE A 314 -4.72 -1.70 2.62
N THR A 315 -5.83 -1.84 1.89
CA THR A 315 -6.87 -2.82 2.24
C THR A 315 -6.73 -4.07 1.36
N LEU A 316 -6.43 -5.22 1.96
CA LEU A 316 -6.33 -6.50 1.27
C LEU A 316 -7.70 -7.17 1.11
N SER A 317 -7.79 -8.19 0.25
CA SER A 317 -9.05 -8.85 -0.07
C SER A 317 -9.64 -9.65 1.10
N THR A 318 -10.97 -9.72 1.14
CA THR A 318 -11.73 -10.66 2.00
C THR A 318 -11.89 -12.04 1.38
N ASP A 319 -11.42 -12.27 0.14
CA ASP A 319 -11.42 -13.57 -0.51
C ASP A 319 -10.17 -14.38 -0.15
N THR A 320 -10.38 -15.62 0.33
CA THR A 320 -9.32 -16.54 0.75
C THR A 320 -8.52 -17.17 -0.39
N SER A 321 -8.95 -16.99 -1.64
CA SER A 321 -8.25 -17.45 -2.84
C SER A 321 -7.27 -16.42 -3.41
N HIS A 322 -7.33 -15.18 -2.94
CA HIS A 322 -6.46 -14.08 -3.38
C HIS A 322 -5.12 -14.10 -2.63
N GLU A 323 -4.06 -13.61 -3.28
CA GLU A 323 -2.68 -13.78 -2.79
C GLU A 323 -1.88 -12.46 -2.72
N PHE A 324 -1.17 -12.26 -1.62
CA PHE A 324 -0.24 -11.16 -1.37
C PHE A 324 1.11 -11.74 -0.93
N ILE A 325 2.01 -11.99 -1.88
CA ILE A 325 3.20 -12.82 -1.65
C ILE A 325 4.49 -12.09 -2.05
N GLY A 326 5.48 -12.10 -1.18
CA GLY A 326 6.80 -11.54 -1.49
C GLY A 326 6.83 -10.01 -1.56
N ASN A 327 5.83 -9.32 -1.02
CA ASN A 327 5.69 -7.88 -1.16
C ASN A 327 6.43 -7.12 -0.05
N THR A 328 6.83 -5.89 -0.33
CA THR A 328 7.35 -4.95 0.67
C THR A 328 6.38 -3.79 0.82
N VAL A 329 5.94 -3.54 2.05
CA VAL A 329 5.18 -2.35 2.45
C VAL A 329 6.07 -1.52 3.34
N ASP A 330 6.48 -0.35 2.85
CA ASP A 330 7.50 0.48 3.46
C ASP A 330 7.01 1.92 3.57
N GLN A 331 7.25 2.58 4.71
CA GLN A 331 6.85 3.97 4.94
C GLN A 331 5.38 4.24 4.61
N SER A 332 4.50 3.29 4.91
CA SER A 332 3.10 3.33 4.53
C SER A 332 2.20 3.27 5.76
N GLY A 333 0.94 3.67 5.61
CA GLY A 333 -0.07 3.45 6.64
C GLY A 333 -0.41 1.98 6.83
N GLN A 334 -1.32 1.70 7.76
CA GLN A 334 -1.70 0.36 8.16
C GLN A 334 -2.21 -0.51 7.00
N VAL A 335 -1.80 -1.78 7.00
CA VAL A 335 -2.33 -2.81 6.11
C VAL A 335 -3.49 -3.55 6.78
N VAL A 336 -4.69 -3.43 6.23
CA VAL A 336 -5.84 -4.21 6.66
C VAL A 336 -5.79 -5.58 5.99
N ALA A 337 -5.42 -6.61 6.76
CA ALA A 337 -5.07 -7.94 6.24
C ALA A 337 -6.27 -8.71 5.66
N ASN A 338 -7.46 -8.59 6.26
CA ASN A 338 -8.65 -9.35 5.89
C ASN A 338 -8.35 -10.87 5.80
N GLN A 339 -8.71 -11.54 4.69
CA GLN A 339 -8.58 -13.00 4.56
C GLN A 339 -7.64 -13.43 3.41
N MET A 340 -7.01 -12.47 2.73
CA MET A 340 -6.06 -12.71 1.66
C MET A 340 -4.86 -13.53 2.17
N ILE A 341 -4.29 -14.40 1.33
CA ILE A 341 -3.12 -15.20 1.69
C ILE A 341 -1.88 -14.30 1.70
N ILE A 342 -1.25 -14.10 2.86
CA ILE A 342 -0.06 -13.25 3.02
C ILE A 342 1.17 -14.13 3.28
N ARG A 343 2.18 -14.07 2.41
CA ARG A 343 3.43 -14.86 2.56
C ARG A 343 4.66 -14.04 2.25
N ASN A 344 5.75 -14.28 2.96
CA ASN A 344 7.08 -13.78 2.60
C ASN A 344 7.10 -12.24 2.40
N CYS A 345 6.25 -11.51 3.14
CA CYS A 345 6.14 -10.07 3.02
C CYS A 345 7.00 -9.37 4.08
N THR A 346 7.40 -8.13 3.79
CA THR A 346 8.08 -7.25 4.74
C THR A 346 7.22 -6.01 4.98
N PHE A 347 6.96 -5.70 6.24
CA PHE A 347 6.27 -4.50 6.70
C PHE A 347 7.25 -3.67 7.52
N SER A 348 7.56 -2.46 7.06
CA SER A 348 8.57 -1.62 7.69
C SER A 348 8.20 -0.15 7.75
N ALA A 349 8.70 0.52 8.79
CA ALA A 349 8.58 1.96 8.96
C ALA A 349 7.15 2.47 8.80
N THR A 350 6.16 1.81 9.41
CA THR A 350 4.76 2.28 9.34
C THR A 350 4.65 3.77 9.67
N THR A 351 3.84 4.48 8.89
CA THR A 351 3.54 5.91 9.09
C THR A 351 2.14 6.12 9.63
N ASP A 352 1.43 5.05 10.00
CA ASP A 352 0.12 5.21 10.62
C ASP A 352 0.28 5.97 11.94
N SER A 353 -0.40 7.11 12.04
CA SER A 353 -0.29 8.05 13.16
C SER A 353 -1.63 8.23 13.87
N ASN A 354 -2.61 7.37 13.59
CA ASN A 354 -3.92 7.43 14.21
C ASN A 354 -3.85 6.85 15.63
N ASN A 355 -3.41 7.65 16.62
CA ASN A 355 -3.41 7.32 18.05
C ASN A 355 -3.13 5.83 18.33
N ASP A 356 -1.85 5.43 18.18
CA ASP A 356 -1.34 4.05 18.29
C ASP A 356 -1.36 3.28 16.96
N GLY A 357 -0.64 3.78 15.94
CA GLY A 357 -0.67 3.18 14.60
C GLY A 357 0.06 1.83 14.51
N SER A 358 -0.40 0.94 13.64
CA SER A 358 0.23 -0.37 13.43
C SER A 358 0.56 -0.61 11.96
N ALA A 359 1.60 -1.40 11.66
CA ALA A 359 1.93 -1.75 10.28
C ALA A 359 0.86 -2.67 9.64
N LEU A 360 0.26 -3.55 10.44
CA LEU A 360 -0.80 -4.47 10.00
C LEU A 360 -1.92 -4.57 11.03
N LEU A 361 -3.16 -4.57 10.56
CA LEU A 361 -4.35 -4.83 11.35
C LEU A 361 -4.76 -6.31 11.24
N TRP A 362 -4.83 -6.99 12.39
CA TRP A 362 -5.35 -8.34 12.53
C TRP A 362 -6.88 -8.33 12.71
N ASN A 363 -7.64 -7.93 11.68
CA ASN A 363 -9.09 -7.76 11.76
C ASN A 363 -9.94 -9.04 11.57
N GLY A 364 -9.42 -10.21 11.91
CA GLY A 364 -10.16 -11.47 11.83
C GLY A 364 -9.29 -12.72 11.76
N SER A 365 -9.83 -13.80 11.18
CA SER A 365 -9.03 -14.97 10.83
C SER A 365 -8.18 -14.66 9.60
N ILE A 366 -6.97 -14.16 9.82
CA ILE A 366 -6.04 -13.82 8.74
C ILE A 366 -5.13 -15.02 8.43
N ASN A 367 -4.70 -15.14 7.18
CA ASN A 367 -3.80 -16.21 6.74
C ASN A 367 -2.41 -15.63 6.41
N ILE A 368 -1.62 -15.33 7.44
CA ILE A 368 -0.27 -14.75 7.32
C ILE A 368 0.81 -15.74 7.79
N LYS A 369 1.91 -15.84 7.04
CA LYS A 369 3.11 -16.61 7.44
C LYS A 369 4.39 -16.05 6.85
N ASN A 370 5.53 -16.41 7.43
CA ASN A 370 6.87 -16.11 6.88
C ASN A 370 7.09 -14.60 6.63
N CYS A 371 6.51 -13.73 7.45
CA CYS A 371 6.59 -12.28 7.24
C CYS A 371 7.53 -11.61 8.24
N ILE A 372 8.06 -10.46 7.84
CA ILE A 372 8.99 -9.66 8.64
C ILE A 372 8.34 -8.32 8.98
N PHE A 373 8.39 -7.94 10.25
CA PHE A 373 7.99 -6.64 10.77
C PHE A 373 9.24 -5.96 11.33
N ASN A 374 9.72 -4.93 10.64
CA ASN A 374 11.01 -4.33 10.94
C ASN A 374 10.95 -2.82 11.03
N ALA A 375 11.52 -2.26 12.10
CA ALA A 375 11.68 -0.82 12.27
C ALA A 375 10.35 -0.04 12.15
N ASN A 376 9.27 -0.58 12.70
CA ASN A 376 8.03 0.17 12.88
C ASN A 376 8.18 1.03 14.14
N THR A 377 8.71 2.24 13.94
CA THR A 377 9.10 3.18 15.02
C THR A 377 8.74 4.61 14.65
N ASP A 378 8.37 5.43 15.63
CA ASP A 378 8.17 6.88 15.49
C ASP A 378 8.80 7.61 16.69
N ALA A 379 8.98 8.92 16.58
CA ALA A 379 9.43 9.82 17.62
C ALA A 379 8.55 9.82 18.88
N THR A 380 7.31 9.32 18.82
CA THR A 380 6.43 9.20 19.99
C THR A 380 6.55 7.85 20.71
N ASN A 381 7.26 6.87 20.12
CA ASN A 381 7.33 5.47 20.54
C ASN A 381 6.00 4.69 20.45
N ASP A 382 5.06 5.14 19.61
CA ASP A 382 3.71 4.57 19.53
C ASP A 382 3.42 3.64 18.32
N PRO A 383 4.24 3.50 17.25
CA PRO A 383 3.89 2.57 16.19
C PRO A 383 4.24 1.12 16.54
N HIS A 384 3.34 0.23 16.15
CA HIS A 384 3.46 -1.20 16.42
C HIS A 384 3.60 -2.00 15.14
N ALA A 385 4.05 -3.24 15.25
CA ALA A 385 4.05 -4.15 14.12
C ALA A 385 2.64 -4.65 13.77
N ILE A 386 1.89 -5.18 14.74
CA ILE A 386 0.56 -5.77 14.51
C ILE A 386 -0.46 -5.28 15.55
N GLU A 387 -1.60 -4.77 15.08
CA GLU A 387 -2.77 -4.45 15.90
C GLU A 387 -3.73 -5.63 16.03
N HIS A 388 -4.16 -5.91 17.26
CA HIS A 388 -5.25 -6.82 17.59
C HIS A 388 -6.44 -6.04 18.20
N PRO A 389 -7.49 -5.76 17.42
CA PRO A 389 -8.68 -5.05 17.91
C PRO A 389 -9.62 -5.96 18.72
N ASP A 390 -9.40 -7.27 18.67
CA ASP A 390 -10.25 -8.28 19.31
C ASP A 390 -9.46 -9.11 20.32
N SER A 391 -10.09 -9.41 21.47
CA SER A 391 -9.56 -10.39 22.43
C SER A 391 -9.68 -11.82 21.88
N GLY A 392 -8.75 -12.70 22.21
CA GLY A 392 -8.81 -14.08 21.73
C GLY A 392 -7.48 -14.81 21.81
N THR A 393 -7.41 -15.92 21.07
CA THR A 393 -6.18 -16.69 20.89
C THR A 393 -5.85 -16.77 19.41
N PHE A 394 -4.64 -16.33 19.06
CA PHE A 394 -4.15 -16.29 17.69
C PHE A 394 -2.81 -16.98 17.58
N THR A 395 -2.41 -17.34 16.36
CA THR A 395 -1.14 -18.02 16.10
C THR A 395 -0.29 -17.17 15.17
N TYR A 396 0.95 -16.91 15.58
CA TYR A 396 1.99 -16.38 14.72
C TYR A 396 2.82 -17.54 14.19
N ASP A 397 2.91 -17.65 12.87
CA ASP A 397 3.61 -18.73 12.16
C ASP A 397 4.75 -18.12 11.33
N ASN A 398 5.98 -18.35 11.80
CA ASN A 398 7.20 -17.76 11.28
C ASN A 398 7.12 -16.23 11.02
N LEU A 399 6.61 -15.47 11.99
CA LEU A 399 6.61 -14.00 11.95
C LEU A 399 7.83 -13.46 12.70
N THR A 400 8.67 -12.70 12.00
CA THR A 400 9.89 -12.12 12.56
C THR A 400 9.68 -10.65 12.89
N PHE A 401 9.98 -10.26 14.13
CA PHE A 401 9.92 -8.90 14.64
C PHE A 401 11.31 -8.40 15.01
N SER A 402 11.65 -7.17 14.59
CA SER A 402 12.96 -6.57 14.87
C SER A 402 12.87 -5.04 14.85
N GLY A 403 13.34 -4.41 15.92
CA GLY A 403 13.49 -2.95 15.99
C GLY A 403 12.18 -2.17 15.92
N ASN A 404 11.03 -2.78 16.22
CA ASN A 404 9.77 -2.07 16.44
C ASN A 404 9.76 -1.46 17.85
N ASP A 405 8.96 -0.41 18.08
CA ASP A 405 8.74 0.09 19.43
C ASP A 405 7.97 -0.96 20.25
N TYR A 406 6.90 -1.50 19.67
CA TYR A 406 6.19 -2.67 20.16
C TYR A 406 5.85 -3.66 19.04
N ASP A 407 5.92 -4.96 19.32
CA ASP A 407 5.57 -5.99 18.34
C ASP A 407 4.06 -6.19 18.21
N ILE A 408 3.32 -5.94 19.30
CA ILE A 408 1.87 -6.17 19.38
C ILE A 408 1.20 -4.96 20.02
N GLU A 409 0.21 -4.42 19.35
CA GLU A 409 -0.78 -3.53 19.96
C GLU A 409 -2.04 -4.33 20.29
N PHE A 410 -2.53 -4.22 21.52
CA PHE A 410 -3.82 -4.78 21.91
C PHE A 410 -4.84 -3.66 22.14
N SER A 411 -5.55 -3.31 21.06
CA SER A 411 -6.52 -2.21 21.00
C SER A 411 -7.96 -2.62 21.36
N ALA A 412 -8.16 -3.87 21.77
CA ALA A 412 -9.48 -4.31 22.22
C ALA A 412 -9.96 -3.58 23.48
N SER A 413 -11.25 -3.25 23.50
CA SER A 413 -11.90 -2.55 24.62
C SER A 413 -11.96 -3.32 25.94
N SER A 414 -11.76 -4.63 25.91
CA SER A 414 -11.74 -5.53 27.06
C SER A 414 -11.18 -6.91 26.69
N GLY A 415 -11.05 -7.81 27.68
CA GLY A 415 -10.65 -9.20 27.46
C GLY A 415 -9.14 -9.42 27.50
N THR A 416 -8.70 -10.59 27.07
CA THR A 416 -7.27 -10.98 27.08
C THR A 416 -6.84 -11.46 25.71
N LEU A 417 -5.59 -11.21 25.35
CA LEU A 417 -4.96 -11.68 24.12
C LEU A 417 -3.96 -12.80 24.43
N THR A 418 -4.02 -13.90 23.70
CA THR A 418 -3.02 -14.97 23.73
C THR A 418 -2.44 -15.18 22.33
N ILE A 419 -1.12 -15.08 22.20
CA ILE A 419 -0.40 -15.31 20.95
C ILE A 419 0.44 -16.58 21.08
N ASN A 420 0.05 -17.62 20.34
CA ASN A 420 0.86 -18.82 20.19
C ASN A 420 1.91 -18.59 19.10
N THR A 421 3.18 -18.69 19.44
CA THR A 421 4.27 -18.54 18.47
C THR A 421 4.67 -19.93 17.98
N THR A 422 4.83 -20.05 16.66
CA THR A 422 5.21 -21.29 15.99
C THR A 422 6.24 -21.01 14.90
N ASN A 423 7.00 -22.05 14.52
CA ASN A 423 7.97 -22.03 13.43
C ASN A 423 8.96 -20.84 13.51
N GLY A 424 9.43 -20.52 14.71
CA GLY A 424 10.43 -19.46 14.93
C GLY A 424 9.87 -18.05 15.09
N SER A 425 8.55 -17.87 15.17
CA SER A 425 7.97 -16.55 15.47
C SER A 425 8.50 -15.98 16.79
N ASN A 426 8.84 -14.70 16.82
CA ASN A 426 9.56 -14.08 17.93
C ASN A 426 8.97 -12.75 18.48
N PRO A 427 7.63 -12.57 18.60
CA PRO A 427 7.12 -11.38 19.28
C PRO A 427 7.62 -11.34 20.73
N GLY A 428 8.10 -10.19 21.18
CA GLY A 428 8.68 -10.01 22.50
C GLY A 428 8.09 -8.84 23.30
N THR A 429 7.53 -7.82 22.62
CA THR A 429 6.99 -6.62 23.26
C THR A 429 5.52 -6.40 22.91
N TYR A 430 4.78 -5.75 23.80
CA TYR A 430 3.38 -5.39 23.55
C TYR A 430 2.95 -4.14 24.32
N GLU A 431 1.90 -3.49 23.83
CA GLU A 431 1.17 -2.43 24.51
C GLU A 431 -0.33 -2.74 24.53
N ILE A 432 -1.05 -2.19 25.52
CA ILE A 432 -2.50 -2.28 25.61
C ILE A 432 -3.07 -0.86 25.55
N THR A 433 -3.75 -0.56 24.45
CA THR A 433 -4.24 0.80 24.13
C THR A 433 -5.75 0.92 24.34
N GLY A 434 -6.51 -0.16 24.08
CA GLY A 434 -7.98 -0.16 24.10
C GLY A 434 -8.66 -0.40 25.45
N GLY A 435 -7.92 -0.83 26.47
CA GLY A 435 -8.50 -1.25 27.77
C GLY A 435 -8.58 -2.77 27.98
N GLY A 436 -7.90 -3.55 27.15
CA GLY A 436 -7.61 -4.96 27.38
C GLY A 436 -6.99 -5.23 28.76
N SER A 437 -7.12 -6.46 29.25
CA SER A 437 -6.63 -6.84 30.59
C SER A 437 -5.21 -7.39 30.58
N SER A 438 -4.84 -8.18 29.57
CA SER A 438 -3.49 -8.75 29.44
C SER A 438 -3.19 -9.26 28.04
N VAL A 439 -1.90 -9.36 27.72
CA VAL A 439 -1.35 -10.07 26.57
C VAL A 439 -0.46 -11.21 27.10
N THR A 440 -0.65 -12.42 26.58
CA THR A 440 0.18 -13.60 26.89
C THR A 440 0.83 -14.13 25.62
N ILE A 441 2.16 -14.14 25.59
CA ILE A 441 2.92 -14.72 24.48
C ILE A 441 3.36 -16.13 24.89
N VAL A 442 2.97 -17.12 24.10
CA VAL A 442 3.24 -18.55 24.31
C VAL A 442 4.19 -19.02 23.23
N ASN A 443 5.48 -19.09 23.57
CA ASN A 443 6.57 -19.57 22.74
C ASN A 443 7.02 -20.94 23.18
N THR A 444 6.30 -21.97 22.74
CA THR A 444 6.55 -23.34 23.19
C THR A 444 7.75 -23.93 22.47
N VAL A 445 8.78 -24.26 23.24
CA VAL A 445 9.91 -25.10 22.81
C VAL A 445 9.94 -26.39 23.61
N TYR A 446 10.68 -27.39 23.12
CA TYR A 446 10.80 -28.68 23.81
C TYR A 446 12.13 -28.80 24.56
N LEU A 447 12.05 -29.34 25.77
CA LEU A 447 13.19 -29.82 26.53
C LEU A 447 13.22 -31.34 26.42
N THR A 448 14.21 -31.89 25.73
CA THR A 448 14.30 -33.31 25.42
C THR A 448 15.63 -33.89 25.89
N VAL A 449 15.58 -34.96 26.67
CA VAL A 449 16.75 -35.74 27.07
C VAL A 449 16.56 -37.18 26.67
N TYR A 450 17.44 -37.67 25.80
CA TYR A 450 17.56 -39.09 25.50
C TYR A 450 18.53 -39.73 26.47
N VAL A 451 18.19 -40.88 27.03
CA VAL A 451 19.03 -41.63 27.97
C VAL A 451 19.30 -43.02 27.40
N LYS A 452 20.59 -43.33 27.22
CA LYS A 452 21.05 -44.60 26.64
C LYS A 452 22.14 -45.24 27.48
N ASP A 453 22.32 -46.54 27.33
CA ASP A 453 23.47 -47.27 27.91
C ASP A 453 24.73 -47.15 27.03
N GLU A 454 25.84 -47.74 27.47
CA GLU A 454 27.11 -47.77 26.74
C GLU A 454 27.05 -48.48 25.37
N ASN A 455 26.02 -49.31 25.15
CA ASN A 455 25.75 -50.01 23.90
C ASN A 455 24.73 -49.28 23.02
N LEU A 456 24.35 -48.04 23.39
CA LEU A 456 23.35 -47.21 22.73
C LEU A 456 21.91 -47.76 22.77
N ASN A 457 21.61 -48.68 23.69
CA ASN A 457 20.24 -49.11 23.96
C ASN A 457 19.52 -48.03 24.77
N ASN A 458 18.23 -47.85 24.51
CA ASN A 458 17.39 -46.90 25.25
C ASN A 458 17.18 -47.39 26.69
N ILE A 459 17.30 -46.49 27.66
CA ILE A 459 17.03 -46.79 29.07
C ILE A 459 15.65 -46.25 29.43
N GLU A 460 14.68 -47.14 29.63
CA GLU A 460 13.34 -46.79 30.11
C GLU A 460 13.35 -46.49 31.62
N ASN A 461 12.44 -45.62 32.06
CA ASN A 461 12.18 -45.30 33.47
C ASN A 461 13.41 -44.73 34.21
N ALA A 462 14.34 -44.08 33.50
CA ALA A 462 15.36 -43.19 34.07
C ALA A 462 14.73 -41.83 34.42
N GLN A 463 14.99 -41.35 35.63
CA GLN A 463 14.53 -40.04 36.10
C GLN A 463 15.43 -38.95 35.50
N VAL A 464 14.81 -37.99 34.83
CA VAL A 464 15.47 -36.83 34.26
C VAL A 464 14.87 -35.58 34.86
N ALA A 465 15.73 -34.68 35.35
CA ALA A 465 15.29 -33.36 35.79
C ALA A 465 16.16 -32.25 35.18
N ILE A 466 15.53 -31.14 34.79
CA ILE A 466 16.18 -29.93 34.30
C ILE A 466 15.81 -28.79 35.23
N TYR A 467 16.80 -27.98 35.58
CA TYR A 467 16.64 -26.81 36.45
C TYR A 467 17.32 -25.59 35.84
N LYS A 468 16.76 -24.40 36.09
CA LYS A 468 17.46 -23.15 35.81
C LYS A 468 18.74 -23.08 36.65
N SER A 469 19.85 -22.71 36.03
CA SER A 469 21.10 -22.50 36.76
C SER A 469 21.07 -21.28 37.68
N SER A 470 20.15 -20.34 37.45
CA SER A 470 20.07 -19.08 38.21
C SER A 470 19.47 -19.23 39.60
N ASP A 471 18.46 -20.09 39.76
CA ASP A 471 17.61 -20.13 40.96
C ASP A 471 17.09 -21.52 41.34
N ASP A 472 17.58 -22.58 40.68
CA ASP A 472 17.12 -23.97 40.87
C ASP A 472 15.63 -24.19 40.59
N THR A 473 14.96 -23.29 39.85
CA THR A 473 13.58 -23.53 39.39
C THR A 473 13.54 -24.79 38.53
N GLN A 474 12.71 -25.75 38.93
CA GLN A 474 12.48 -26.97 38.15
C GLN A 474 11.75 -26.63 36.84
N LEU A 475 12.34 -27.03 35.71
CA LEU A 475 11.77 -26.86 34.37
C LEU A 475 11.22 -28.17 33.80
N MET A 476 11.80 -29.30 34.19
CA MET A 476 11.36 -30.64 33.79
C MET A 476 11.68 -31.62 34.91
N ASN A 477 10.81 -32.60 35.15
CA ASN A 477 11.07 -33.70 36.07
C ASN A 477 10.29 -34.96 35.65
N GLU A 478 10.80 -35.63 34.64
CA GLU A 478 10.11 -36.71 33.94
C GLU A 478 10.85 -38.04 34.03
N GLN A 479 10.14 -39.13 33.75
CA GLN A 479 10.74 -40.43 33.50
C GLN A 479 10.85 -40.65 31.99
N THR A 480 11.93 -41.31 31.58
CA THR A 480 12.10 -41.73 30.18
C THR A 480 11.11 -42.82 29.81
N ASP A 481 10.55 -42.72 28.60
CA ASP A 481 9.67 -43.72 28.00
C ASP A 481 10.45 -44.93 27.43
N GLU A 482 9.76 -45.84 26.72
CA GLU A 482 10.37 -47.02 26.08
C GLU A 482 11.45 -46.67 25.03
N ASN A 483 11.44 -45.44 24.52
CA ASN A 483 12.43 -44.91 23.60
C ASN A 483 13.59 -44.22 24.32
N GLY A 484 13.63 -44.29 25.66
CA GLY A 484 14.63 -43.61 26.47
C GLY A 484 14.49 -42.10 26.45
N MET A 485 13.31 -41.56 26.13
CA MET A 485 13.06 -40.14 25.95
C MET A 485 12.29 -39.56 27.14
N ALA A 486 12.81 -38.49 27.74
CA ALA A 486 12.09 -37.64 28.68
C ALA A 486 11.91 -36.26 28.04
N GLN A 487 10.67 -35.77 27.99
CA GLN A 487 10.34 -34.52 27.31
C GLN A 487 9.33 -33.68 28.08
N GLU A 488 9.52 -32.37 28.09
CA GLU A 488 8.60 -31.38 28.62
C GLU A 488 8.59 -30.12 27.74
N THR A 489 7.49 -29.37 27.78
CA THR A 489 7.35 -28.09 27.10
C THR A 489 7.87 -26.93 27.95
N TYR A 490 8.45 -25.93 27.31
CA TYR A 490 8.97 -24.73 27.95
C TYR A 490 8.55 -23.49 27.19
N ASN A 491 8.06 -22.46 27.91
CA ASN A 491 7.76 -21.17 27.30
C ASN A 491 9.06 -20.36 27.18
N TYR A 492 9.65 -20.33 25.99
CA TYR A 492 10.91 -19.66 25.70
C TYR A 492 10.74 -18.14 25.67
N VAL A 493 11.38 -17.47 26.63
CA VAL A 493 11.41 -16.01 26.74
C VAL A 493 12.82 -15.43 26.50
N GLY A 494 13.78 -16.29 26.14
CA GLY A 494 15.19 -15.95 25.96
C GLY A 494 16.11 -17.09 26.39
N ASP A 495 17.36 -17.05 25.89
CA ASP A 495 18.39 -18.04 26.18
C ASP A 495 18.53 -18.25 27.69
N THR A 496 18.26 -19.48 28.15
CA THR A 496 18.21 -19.81 29.57
C THR A 496 19.26 -20.86 29.90
N SER A 497 20.25 -20.48 30.71
CA SER A 497 21.25 -21.44 31.23
C SER A 497 20.59 -22.43 32.19
N ILE A 498 20.87 -23.71 31.97
CA ILE A 498 20.31 -24.82 32.74
C ILE A 498 21.38 -25.79 33.21
N TYR A 499 21.05 -26.57 34.22
CA TYR A 499 21.71 -27.84 34.48
C TYR A 499 20.67 -28.96 34.50
N TYR A 500 21.11 -30.15 34.11
CA TYR A 500 20.24 -31.32 34.04
C TYR A 500 20.88 -32.50 34.77
N ARG A 501 20.03 -33.36 35.32
CA ARG A 501 20.42 -34.54 36.10
C ARG A 501 19.67 -35.75 35.60
N VAL A 502 20.38 -36.86 35.43
CA VAL A 502 19.82 -38.14 35.00
C VAL A 502 20.18 -39.22 36.02
N ARG A 503 19.18 -40.00 36.46
CA ARG A 503 19.34 -41.04 37.49
C ARG A 503 18.51 -42.27 37.16
N LYS A 504 19.11 -43.46 37.23
CA LYS A 504 18.39 -44.75 37.15
C LYS A 504 18.88 -45.67 38.26
N SER A 505 18.12 -45.72 39.36
CA SER A 505 18.44 -46.50 40.57
C SER A 505 17.23 -47.23 41.15
N SER A 506 16.22 -47.53 40.34
CA SER A 506 15.03 -48.27 40.77
C SER A 506 15.39 -49.65 41.31
N SER A 507 14.83 -50.04 42.46
CA SER A 507 15.10 -51.34 43.08
C SER A 507 14.66 -52.51 42.19
N GLY A 508 15.53 -53.51 42.01
CA GLY A 508 15.22 -54.74 41.28
C GLY A 508 15.61 -54.76 39.79
N GLY A 509 16.22 -53.69 39.27
CA GLY A 509 16.79 -53.65 37.90
C GLY A 509 18.23 -53.12 37.87
N THR A 510 18.84 -53.08 36.69
CA THR A 510 20.19 -52.52 36.46
C THR A 510 20.27 -51.09 36.97
N ARG A 511 21.31 -50.81 37.77
CA ARG A 511 21.59 -49.49 38.32
C ARG A 511 22.67 -48.81 37.49
N TYR A 512 22.56 -47.49 37.39
CA TYR A 512 23.50 -46.68 36.63
C TYR A 512 24.06 -45.56 37.49
N VAL A 513 25.32 -45.19 37.20
CA VAL A 513 25.96 -44.04 37.84
C VAL A 513 25.20 -42.77 37.46
N PRO A 514 24.75 -41.94 38.42
CA PRO A 514 24.07 -40.68 38.15
C PRO A 514 24.91 -39.75 37.26
N PHE A 515 24.26 -39.09 36.30
CA PHE A 515 24.88 -38.10 35.43
C PHE A 515 24.35 -36.70 35.73
N SER A 516 25.20 -35.67 35.59
CA SER A 516 24.78 -34.27 35.65
C SER A 516 25.69 -33.41 34.78
N SER A 517 25.12 -32.44 34.09
CA SER A 517 25.86 -31.49 33.25
C SER A 517 25.05 -30.21 33.05
N TYR A 518 25.60 -29.28 32.28
CA TYR A 518 25.03 -27.97 31.97
C TYR A 518 24.63 -27.88 30.50
N GLY A 519 23.72 -26.96 30.20
CA GLY A 519 23.27 -26.65 28.85
C GLY A 519 22.60 -25.28 28.80
N THR A 520 22.08 -24.94 27.62
CA THR A 520 21.31 -23.72 27.40
C THR A 520 20.05 -24.08 26.62
N ILE A 521 18.89 -23.63 27.09
CA ILE A 521 17.66 -23.64 26.30
C ILE A 521 17.74 -22.47 25.33
N THR A 522 17.57 -22.75 24.04
CA THR A 522 17.59 -21.77 22.95
C THR A 522 16.20 -21.63 22.33
N SER A 523 16.07 -20.81 21.27
CA SER A 523 14.84 -20.72 20.47
C SER A 523 14.40 -22.06 19.86
N ASP A 524 15.31 -23.02 19.68
CA ASP A 524 15.01 -24.37 19.20
C ASP A 524 14.69 -25.34 20.35
N GLY A 525 14.67 -24.85 21.59
CA GLY A 525 14.56 -25.65 22.80
C GLY A 525 15.91 -26.18 23.29
N PHE A 526 15.88 -27.34 23.93
CA PHE A 526 17.06 -28.04 24.42
C PHE A 526 16.93 -29.52 24.09
N THR A 527 17.91 -30.10 23.41
CA THR A 527 17.97 -31.53 23.15
C THR A 527 19.37 -32.07 23.46
N VAL A 528 19.44 -33.14 24.25
CA VAL A 528 20.72 -33.82 24.54
C VAL A 528 20.55 -35.33 24.61
N THR A 529 21.59 -36.07 24.27
CA THR A 529 21.70 -37.52 24.54
C THR A 529 22.71 -37.74 25.66
N VAL A 530 22.29 -38.45 26.71
CA VAL A 530 23.08 -38.83 27.87
C VAL A 530 23.36 -40.32 27.81
N ILE A 531 24.64 -40.69 27.90
CA ILE A 531 25.07 -42.09 28.05
C ILE A 531 25.29 -42.36 29.55
N LEU A 532 24.57 -43.33 30.09
CA LEU A 532 24.76 -43.82 31.45
C LEU A 532 25.58 -45.11 31.45
N TYR A 533 26.45 -45.25 32.45
CA TYR A 533 27.25 -46.45 32.67
C TYR A 533 26.69 -47.24 33.84
N GLU A 534 26.66 -48.56 33.71
CA GLU A 534 26.19 -49.48 34.75
C GLU A 534 27.07 -49.34 36.01
N ASP A 535 26.42 -49.25 37.17
CA ASP A 535 27.09 -49.17 38.47
C ASP A 535 27.35 -50.58 39.00
N ASN A 536 28.55 -51.09 38.73
CA ASN A 536 28.99 -52.43 39.18
C ASN A 536 29.33 -52.52 40.68
N VAL A 537 29.28 -51.41 41.42
CA VAL A 537 29.66 -51.34 42.85
C VAL A 537 28.44 -51.31 43.75
N ALA A 538 27.37 -50.63 43.31
CA ALA A 538 26.10 -50.57 44.02
C ALA A 538 25.18 -51.75 43.66
N VAL A 539 25.54 -52.98 44.04
CA VAL A 539 24.64 -54.16 43.91
C VAL A 539 23.59 -54.16 45.02
#